data_AF-A0A8E1QXG5-F1
#
_entry.id   AF-A0A8E1QXG5-F1
#
_cell.length_a   1.000
_cell.length_b   1.000
_cell.length_c   1.000
_cell.angle_alpha   90.00
_cell.angle_beta   90.00
_cell.angle_gamma   90.00
#
_symmetry.space_group_name_H-M   'P 1'
#
loop_
_entity.id
_entity.type
_entity.pdbx_description
1 polymer ?
#
loop_
_entity_poly.entity_id
_entity_poly.type
_entity_poly.pdbx_seq_one_letter_code
_entity_poly.pdbx_strand_id
1 'polypeptide(L)'
;MDRYFKRNFVFAANRYEEWQGGYCINQGYINCVITAEFSGDLMRVFLSNVEELRILKNFEFEMDGSMILADRIQYVHNTSDFNPSIPIVCHLFFSNGTIDYVRFAMTNPDRIIEFYGKLEKLDQQNSHHEECKKTLDTAQSIMNELKSYGMLSLDPLMERAVKLYNDNSNVSNLDQAKFIVETLKLFVKCNKLDLEEHENHTSAYRPKILMYIALCNYKINNIDRAYKIAQKALDAINEAISDSPLIGIPRSYYGEETINNLISVIENKYLNSINGDSNYYEIDENIIDTTFLDKLSTSNNSRVNDISKEFIKALIDAISKIQNEFTKIGKRNGDSALAIKNNQMLEMYKIALYFA
;
A
#
# COMPACT_ATOMS: atom_id res chain seq x y z
N MET A 1 -0.38 -41.21 -5.23
CA MET A 1 -0.32 -39.75 -5.04
C MET A 1 -1.40 -39.28 -4.07
N ASP A 2 -2.64 -39.75 -4.20
CA ASP A 2 -3.80 -39.33 -3.39
C ASP A 2 -3.56 -39.25 -1.88
N ARG A 3 -2.80 -40.20 -1.31
CA ARG A 3 -2.42 -40.19 0.13
C ARG A 3 -1.64 -38.96 0.59
N TYR A 4 -1.07 -38.17 -0.32
CA TYR A 4 -0.29 -36.96 -0.02
C TYR A 4 -1.09 -35.68 -0.24
N PHE A 5 -2.27 -35.76 -0.86
CA PHE A 5 -3.02 -34.59 -1.27
C PHE A 5 -3.61 -33.85 -0.06
N LYS A 6 -3.20 -32.59 0.14
CA LYS A 6 -3.62 -31.72 1.25
C LYS A 6 -3.31 -32.33 2.62
N ARG A 7 -2.13 -32.93 2.74
CA ARG A 7 -1.63 -33.55 3.97
C ARG A 7 -0.37 -32.85 4.41
N ASN A 8 -0.26 -32.62 5.72
CA ASN A 8 0.93 -31.99 6.30
C ASN A 8 2.15 -32.83 5.97
N PHE A 9 3.25 -32.19 5.57
CA PHE A 9 4.48 -32.90 5.28
C PHE A 9 5.72 -32.13 5.70
N VAL A 10 6.79 -32.89 5.95
CA VAL A 10 8.16 -32.38 6.12
C VAL A 10 9.02 -33.02 5.06
N PHE A 11 9.70 -32.20 4.27
CA PHE A 11 10.59 -32.63 3.22
C PHE A 11 11.98 -32.03 3.44
N ALA A 12 13.00 -32.88 3.52
CA ALA A 12 14.39 -32.45 3.66
C ALA A 12 15.06 -32.44 2.29
N ALA A 13 15.36 -31.23 1.81
CA ALA A 13 16.07 -30.97 0.57
C ALA A 13 17.58 -30.88 0.84
N ASN A 14 18.34 -31.62 0.03
CA ASN A 14 19.81 -31.62 0.07
C ASN A 14 20.44 -30.94 -1.17
N ARG A 15 19.62 -30.61 -2.17
CA ARG A 15 20.03 -30.00 -3.43
C ARG A 15 18.90 -29.12 -3.96
N TYR A 16 19.27 -28.06 -4.67
CA TYR A 16 18.30 -27.23 -5.38
C TYR A 16 18.76 -26.91 -6.80
N GLU A 17 17.80 -26.56 -7.64
CA GLU A 17 18.01 -25.95 -8.95
C GLU A 17 17.03 -24.78 -9.11
N GLU A 18 17.53 -23.67 -9.63
CA GLU A 18 16.76 -22.47 -9.95
C GLU A 18 16.75 -22.30 -11.47
N TRP A 19 15.56 -22.18 -12.02
CA TRP A 19 15.30 -22.15 -13.45
C TRP A 19 14.59 -20.86 -13.84
N GLN A 20 15.02 -20.22 -14.92
CA GLN A 20 14.39 -19.03 -15.49
C GLN A 20 14.48 -19.08 -17.02
N GLY A 21 13.37 -18.81 -17.70
CA GLY A 21 13.34 -18.83 -19.18
C GLY A 21 13.70 -20.17 -19.81
N GLY A 22 13.52 -21.29 -19.09
CA GLY A 22 13.85 -22.64 -19.56
C GLY A 22 15.31 -23.08 -19.35
N TYR A 23 16.14 -22.27 -18.70
CA TYR A 23 17.54 -22.60 -18.39
C TYR A 23 17.79 -22.62 -16.88
N CYS A 24 18.64 -23.54 -16.42
CA CYS A 24 19.09 -23.57 -15.02
C CYS A 24 20.09 -22.43 -14.83
N ILE A 25 19.71 -21.45 -14.02
CA ILE A 25 20.51 -20.24 -13.75
C ILE A 25 21.33 -20.35 -12.47
N ASN A 26 20.95 -21.24 -11.57
CA ASN A 26 21.65 -21.49 -10.32
C ASN A 26 21.34 -22.90 -9.81
N GLN A 27 22.29 -23.54 -9.13
CA GLN A 27 22.11 -24.86 -8.55
C GLN A 27 23.18 -25.10 -7.49
N GLY A 28 22.88 -25.97 -6.54
CA GLY A 28 23.85 -26.32 -5.51
C GLY A 28 23.32 -27.24 -4.44
N TYR A 29 24.17 -27.47 -3.45
CA TYR A 29 23.77 -28.13 -2.21
C TYR A 29 23.04 -27.14 -1.31
N ILE A 30 22.04 -27.65 -0.59
CA ILE A 30 21.32 -26.88 0.42
C ILE A 30 20.99 -27.80 1.58
N ASN A 31 20.79 -27.25 2.78
CA ASN A 31 20.22 -27.99 3.90
C ASN A 31 18.89 -27.34 4.28
N CYS A 32 17.87 -27.54 3.45
CA CYS A 32 16.57 -26.91 3.59
C CYS A 32 15.52 -27.92 4.02
N VAL A 33 14.80 -27.62 5.09
CA VAL A 33 13.61 -28.35 5.52
C VAL A 33 12.40 -27.54 5.08
N ILE A 34 11.53 -28.19 4.31
CA ILE A 34 10.24 -27.66 3.86
C ILE A 34 9.18 -28.27 4.75
N THR A 35 8.54 -27.45 5.55
CA THR A 35 7.37 -27.83 6.34
C THR A 35 6.13 -27.22 5.70
N ALA A 36 5.19 -28.08 5.26
CA ALA A 36 3.90 -27.65 4.75
C ALA A 36 2.78 -28.10 5.68
N GLU A 37 1.94 -27.17 6.11
CA GLU A 37 0.81 -27.38 7.02
C GLU A 37 -0.49 -26.95 6.33
N PHE A 38 -1.44 -27.87 6.23
CA PHE A 38 -2.73 -27.66 5.58
C PHE A 38 -3.84 -27.42 6.62
N SER A 39 -4.68 -26.44 6.34
CA SER A 39 -5.90 -26.13 7.09
C SER A 39 -7.03 -25.81 6.10
N GLY A 40 -7.73 -26.85 5.64
CA GLY A 40 -8.73 -26.71 4.59
C GLY A 40 -8.06 -26.35 3.27
N ASP A 41 -8.41 -25.18 2.71
CA ASP A 41 -7.83 -24.66 1.47
C ASP A 41 -6.63 -23.73 1.69
N LEU A 42 -6.19 -23.55 2.94
CA LEU A 42 -4.99 -22.82 3.27
C LEU A 42 -3.82 -23.79 3.45
N MET A 43 -2.71 -23.54 2.75
CA MET A 43 -1.42 -24.21 2.98
C MET A 43 -0.42 -23.18 3.52
N ARG A 44 0.17 -23.44 4.69
CA ARG A 44 1.28 -22.65 5.23
C ARG A 44 2.59 -23.37 4.97
N VAL A 45 3.57 -22.66 4.45
CA VAL A 45 4.88 -23.23 4.13
C VAL A 45 5.97 -22.49 4.90
N PHE A 46 6.87 -23.27 5.50
CA PHE A 46 8.05 -22.81 6.21
C PHE A 46 9.27 -23.47 5.58
N LEU A 47 10.25 -22.66 5.20
CA LEU A 47 11.52 -23.08 4.60
C LEU A 47 12.67 -22.75 5.55
N SER A 48 13.59 -23.69 5.77
CA SER A 48 14.83 -23.40 6.51
C SER A 48 16.00 -23.13 5.57
N ASN A 49 16.94 -22.28 6.00
CA ASN A 49 18.23 -22.09 5.32
C ASN A 49 18.10 -21.70 3.82
N VAL A 50 17.14 -20.83 3.50
CA VAL A 50 16.89 -20.33 2.13
C VAL A 50 17.31 -18.87 1.96
N GLU A 51 18.13 -18.32 2.86
CA GLU A 51 18.51 -16.91 2.87
C GLU A 51 19.27 -16.47 1.60
N GLU A 52 19.95 -17.40 0.94
CA GLU A 52 20.65 -17.17 -0.34
C GLU A 52 19.74 -17.37 -1.56
N LEU A 53 18.56 -17.95 -1.36
CA LEU A 53 17.55 -18.12 -2.40
C LEU A 53 16.57 -16.96 -2.32
N ARG A 54 16.22 -16.39 -3.46
CA ARG A 54 15.18 -15.36 -3.53
C ARG A 54 13.81 -16.02 -3.41
N ILE A 55 13.43 -16.48 -2.23
CA ILE A 55 12.11 -17.05 -1.90
C ILE A 55 11.78 -16.70 -0.45
N LEU A 56 10.51 -16.45 -0.14
CA LEU A 56 10.13 -16.17 1.24
C LEU A 56 10.35 -17.39 2.13
N LYS A 57 10.88 -17.13 3.32
CA LYS A 57 11.08 -18.17 4.35
C LYS A 57 9.76 -18.75 4.84
N ASN A 58 8.76 -17.89 5.00
CA ASN A 58 7.43 -18.25 5.46
C ASN A 58 6.41 -17.60 4.53
N PHE A 59 5.43 -18.37 4.05
CA PHE A 59 4.37 -17.85 3.21
C PHE A 59 3.11 -18.71 3.31
N GLU A 60 1.98 -18.12 2.95
CA GLU A 60 0.67 -18.76 2.94
C GLU A 60 0.16 -18.88 1.50
N PHE A 61 -0.45 -20.03 1.22
CA PHE A 61 -1.11 -20.38 -0.04
C PHE A 61 -2.59 -20.53 0.25
N GLU A 62 -3.39 -19.51 -0.08
CA GLU A 62 -4.83 -19.67 -0.18
C GLU A 62 -5.13 -20.32 -1.54
N MET A 63 -5.46 -21.61 -1.53
CA MET A 63 -5.56 -22.43 -2.73
C MET A 63 -6.85 -22.11 -3.49
N ASP A 64 -6.72 -21.42 -4.62
CA ASP A 64 -7.82 -21.19 -5.58
C ASP A 64 -7.99 -22.40 -6.52
N GLY A 65 -6.94 -23.22 -6.65
CA GLY A 65 -6.98 -24.46 -7.42
C GLY A 65 -6.04 -25.51 -6.86
N SER A 66 -6.48 -26.77 -6.86
CA SER A 66 -5.62 -27.91 -6.52
C SER A 66 -6.00 -29.13 -7.36
N MET A 67 -4.99 -29.89 -7.82
CA MET A 67 -5.21 -31.02 -8.73
C MET A 67 -4.15 -32.10 -8.54
N ILE A 68 -4.57 -33.35 -8.71
CA ILE A 68 -3.68 -34.50 -8.84
C ILE A 68 -3.53 -34.80 -10.34
N LEU A 69 -2.31 -34.72 -10.84
CA LEU A 69 -1.93 -35.03 -12.22
C LEU A 69 -1.20 -36.38 -12.24
N ALA A 70 -0.88 -36.88 -13.44
CA ALA A 70 -0.25 -38.19 -13.60
C ALA A 70 1.14 -38.29 -12.95
N ASP A 71 1.89 -37.18 -12.92
CA ASP A 71 3.28 -37.08 -12.47
C ASP A 71 3.46 -36.29 -11.16
N ARG A 72 2.47 -35.45 -10.81
CA ARG A 72 2.57 -34.49 -9.71
C ARG A 72 1.25 -34.17 -9.04
N ILE A 73 1.34 -33.58 -7.86
CA ILE A 73 0.25 -32.81 -7.25
C ILE A 73 0.54 -31.33 -7.46
N GLN A 74 -0.48 -30.54 -7.79
CA GLN A 74 -0.38 -29.10 -8.01
C GLN A 74 -1.30 -28.32 -7.06
N TYR A 75 -0.75 -27.28 -6.44
CA TYR A 75 -1.47 -26.26 -5.67
C TYR A 75 -1.24 -24.90 -6.29
N VAL A 76 -2.31 -24.18 -6.59
CA VAL A 76 -2.28 -22.86 -7.22
C VAL A 76 -2.82 -21.82 -6.25
N HIS A 77 -2.05 -20.76 -6.05
CA HIS A 77 -2.44 -19.57 -5.31
C HIS A 77 -2.60 -18.43 -6.30
N ASN A 78 -3.84 -17.98 -6.46
CA ASN A 78 -4.16 -16.83 -7.30
C ASN A 78 -4.01 -15.58 -6.43
N THR A 79 -2.91 -14.87 -6.61
CA THR A 79 -2.61 -13.65 -5.85
C THR A 79 -2.34 -12.50 -6.80
N SER A 80 -2.86 -11.33 -6.45
CA SER A 80 -2.49 -10.06 -7.06
C SER A 80 -1.22 -9.47 -6.43
N ASP A 81 -0.56 -10.22 -5.54
CA ASP A 81 0.74 -9.86 -4.97
C ASP A 81 1.84 -10.32 -5.93
N PHE A 82 2.44 -9.39 -6.66
CA PHE A 82 3.53 -9.73 -7.56
C PHE A 82 4.90 -9.71 -6.86
N ASN A 83 4.93 -9.90 -5.53
CA ASN A 83 6.18 -10.12 -4.82
C ASN A 83 6.93 -11.29 -5.48
N PRO A 84 8.13 -11.04 -6.02
CA PRO A 84 8.89 -12.04 -6.79
C PRO A 84 9.35 -13.26 -5.99
N SER A 85 9.28 -13.14 -4.67
CA SER A 85 9.71 -14.15 -3.70
C SER A 85 8.52 -14.96 -3.16
N ILE A 86 7.28 -14.57 -3.47
CA ILE A 86 6.08 -15.34 -3.12
C ILE A 86 5.82 -16.36 -4.22
N PRO A 87 5.84 -17.67 -3.89
CA PRO A 87 5.42 -18.65 -4.86
C PRO A 87 3.91 -18.57 -5.14
N ILE A 88 3.53 -18.74 -6.40
CA ILE A 88 2.13 -18.79 -6.86
C ILE A 88 1.68 -20.23 -7.16
N VAL A 89 2.65 -21.14 -7.35
CA VAL A 89 2.38 -22.56 -7.57
C VAL A 89 3.35 -23.39 -6.74
N CYS A 90 2.82 -24.42 -6.11
CA CYS A 90 3.59 -25.48 -5.47
C CYS A 90 3.29 -26.81 -6.19
N HIS A 91 4.33 -27.53 -6.60
CA HIS A 91 4.21 -28.89 -7.11
C HIS A 91 4.93 -29.88 -6.20
N LEU A 92 4.30 -31.04 -6.03
CA LEU A 92 4.94 -32.22 -5.45
C LEU A 92 5.13 -33.23 -6.59
N PHE A 93 6.37 -33.49 -6.98
CA PHE A 93 6.69 -34.50 -8.00
C PHE A 93 7.04 -35.82 -7.35
N PHE A 94 6.69 -36.92 -8.03
CA PHE A 94 6.78 -38.25 -7.45
C PHE A 94 7.67 -39.19 -8.25
N SER A 95 8.49 -39.95 -7.53
CA SER A 95 9.26 -41.07 -8.05
C SER A 95 9.22 -42.20 -7.03
N ASN A 96 9.16 -43.45 -7.49
CA ASN A 96 9.12 -44.64 -6.63
C ASN A 96 8.07 -44.59 -5.49
N GLY A 97 6.92 -43.96 -5.75
CA GLY A 97 5.80 -43.89 -4.80
C GLY A 97 5.96 -42.89 -3.64
N THR A 98 6.99 -42.04 -3.66
CA THR A 98 7.22 -40.95 -2.68
C THR A 98 7.48 -39.62 -3.39
N ILE A 99 7.44 -38.52 -2.63
CA ILE A 99 7.84 -37.20 -3.13
C ILE A 99 9.35 -37.23 -3.42
N ASP A 100 9.72 -36.88 -4.65
CA ASP A 100 11.09 -36.84 -5.16
C ASP A 100 11.68 -35.43 -5.05
N TYR A 101 10.88 -34.43 -5.44
CA TYR A 101 11.22 -33.02 -5.26
C TYR A 101 9.97 -32.16 -5.09
N VAL A 102 10.15 -31.03 -4.44
CA VAL A 102 9.14 -29.98 -4.27
C VAL A 102 9.55 -28.81 -5.15
N ARG A 103 8.61 -28.29 -5.93
CA ARG A 103 8.86 -27.16 -6.84
C ARG A 103 7.98 -25.98 -6.47
N PHE A 104 8.57 -24.79 -6.42
CA PHE A 104 7.87 -23.52 -6.27
C PHE A 104 8.04 -22.69 -7.53
N ALA A 105 6.96 -22.10 -8.05
CA ALA A 105 6.99 -21.19 -9.19
C ALA A 105 6.58 -19.77 -8.78
N MET A 106 7.27 -18.77 -9.32
CA MET A 106 7.10 -17.34 -9.08
C MET A 106 6.90 -16.63 -10.43
N THR A 107 6.20 -15.50 -10.46
CA THR A 107 5.76 -14.83 -11.71
C THR A 107 6.65 -13.71 -12.21
N ASN A 108 7.47 -13.06 -11.36
CA ASN A 108 8.18 -11.84 -11.74
C ASN A 108 9.66 -11.83 -11.27
N PRO A 109 10.63 -12.26 -12.09
CA PRO A 109 10.45 -12.92 -13.38
C PRO A 109 9.86 -14.33 -13.21
N ASP A 110 9.32 -14.87 -14.30
CA ASP A 110 8.91 -16.27 -14.39
C ASP A 110 10.09 -17.17 -14.03
N ARG A 111 10.01 -17.77 -12.85
CA ARG A 111 11.12 -18.49 -12.25
C ARG A 111 10.61 -19.63 -11.41
N ILE A 112 11.39 -20.70 -11.39
CA ILE A 112 11.08 -21.90 -10.64
C ILE A 112 12.26 -22.26 -9.76
N ILE A 113 12.01 -22.68 -8.53
CA ILE A 113 13.01 -23.34 -7.68
C ILE A 113 12.54 -24.76 -7.39
N GLU A 114 13.42 -25.72 -7.64
CA GLU A 114 13.21 -27.14 -7.37
C GLU A 114 14.09 -27.57 -6.21
N PHE A 115 13.48 -28.20 -5.22
CA PHE A 115 14.13 -28.71 -4.02
C PHE A 115 14.12 -30.24 -4.06
N TYR A 116 15.28 -30.82 -4.33
CA TYR A 116 15.48 -32.27 -4.43
C TYR A 116 15.88 -32.85 -3.08
N GLY A 117 15.34 -34.02 -2.75
CA GLY A 117 15.58 -34.62 -1.44
C GLY A 117 14.67 -35.78 -1.11
N LYS A 118 14.21 -35.82 0.14
CA LYS A 118 13.36 -36.91 0.63
C LYS A 118 12.28 -36.39 1.58
N LEU A 119 11.13 -37.04 1.52
CA LEU A 119 10.10 -36.91 2.54
C LEU A 119 10.59 -37.47 3.88
N GLU A 120 10.51 -36.68 4.94
CA GLU A 120 10.84 -37.12 6.30
C GLU A 120 9.60 -37.53 7.09
N LYS A 121 8.53 -36.74 6.98
CA LYS A 121 7.28 -36.97 7.73
C LYS A 121 6.06 -36.65 6.89
N LEU A 122 4.99 -37.40 7.12
CA LEU A 122 3.64 -37.16 6.62
C LEU A 122 2.70 -37.10 7.83
N ASP A 123 1.66 -36.28 7.75
CA ASP A 123 0.61 -36.14 8.78
C ASP A 123 1.14 -35.68 10.15
N GLN A 124 2.15 -34.81 10.17
CA GLN A 124 2.57 -34.19 11.43
C GLN A 124 1.50 -33.22 11.94
N GLN A 125 1.40 -33.07 13.26
CA GLN A 125 0.57 -32.04 13.87
C GLN A 125 1.13 -30.65 13.54
N ASN A 126 0.25 -29.66 13.39
CA ASN A 126 0.64 -28.27 13.17
C ASN A 126 1.53 -27.84 14.34
N SER A 127 2.74 -27.41 14.02
CA SER A 127 3.79 -27.11 14.98
C SER A 127 4.18 -25.63 14.97
N HIS A 128 3.86 -24.92 13.88
CA HIS A 128 4.12 -23.50 13.73
C HIS A 128 2.82 -22.69 13.88
N HIS A 129 2.63 -22.08 15.06
CA HIS A 129 1.53 -21.14 15.34
C HIS A 129 1.92 -19.66 15.13
N GLU A 130 3.05 -19.38 14.47
CA GLU A 130 3.44 -17.99 14.21
C GLU A 130 2.56 -17.40 13.11
N GLU A 131 1.62 -16.52 13.51
CA GLU A 131 1.04 -15.54 12.59
C GLU A 131 2.19 -14.80 11.91
N CYS A 132 2.19 -14.77 10.58
CA CYS A 132 3.11 -13.95 9.81
C CYS A 132 2.86 -12.48 10.18
N LYS A 133 3.59 -11.97 11.19
CA LYS A 133 3.45 -10.60 11.67
C LYS A 133 3.77 -9.64 10.51
N LYS A 134 2.74 -8.94 10.02
CA LYS A 134 2.90 -7.79 9.14
C LYS A 134 3.64 -6.69 9.92
N THR A 135 4.95 -6.66 9.79
CA THR A 135 5.76 -5.50 10.20
C THR A 135 5.41 -4.28 9.35
N LEU A 136 5.61 -3.09 9.91
CA LEU A 136 5.44 -1.83 9.21
C LEU A 136 6.36 -1.79 7.98
N ASP A 137 5.81 -1.99 6.78
CA ASP A 137 6.57 -1.89 5.53
C ASP A 137 6.88 -0.42 5.23
N THR A 138 7.99 0.08 5.78
CA THR A 138 8.49 1.42 5.44
C THR A 138 8.91 1.49 3.98
N ALA A 139 8.87 2.68 3.39
CA ALA A 139 9.30 2.88 2.01
C ALA A 139 10.74 2.40 1.80
N GLN A 140 11.62 2.65 2.78
CA GLN A 140 13.00 2.19 2.74
C GLN A 140 13.11 0.67 2.81
N SER A 141 12.28 0.00 3.62
CA SER A 141 12.24 -1.46 3.69
C SER A 141 11.83 -2.06 2.35
N ILE A 142 10.75 -1.55 1.75
CA ILE A 142 10.26 -1.99 0.43
C ILE A 142 11.32 -1.77 -0.65
N MET A 143 11.94 -0.59 -0.69
CA MET A 143 12.99 -0.31 -1.67
C MET A 143 14.23 -1.19 -1.48
N ASN A 144 14.62 -1.49 -0.23
CA ASN A 144 15.74 -2.39 0.06
C ASN A 144 15.43 -3.83 -0.34
N GLU A 145 14.21 -4.30 -0.08
CA GLU A 145 13.71 -5.60 -0.50
C GLU A 145 13.71 -5.71 -2.04
N LEU A 146 13.10 -4.75 -2.74
CA LEU A 146 13.12 -4.74 -4.21
C LEU A 146 14.55 -4.67 -4.76
N LYS A 147 15.43 -3.91 -4.12
CA LYS A 147 16.84 -3.81 -4.52
C LYS A 147 17.59 -5.13 -4.30
N SER A 148 17.38 -5.83 -3.18
CA SER A 148 18.03 -7.13 -2.93
C SER A 148 17.57 -8.18 -3.96
N TYR A 149 16.38 -8.01 -4.52
CA TYR A 149 15.84 -8.82 -5.60
C TYR A 149 16.28 -8.38 -7.00
N GLY A 150 17.03 -7.27 -7.15
CA GLY A 150 17.37 -6.70 -8.45
C GLY A 150 16.15 -6.18 -9.23
N MET A 151 15.08 -5.79 -8.53
CA MET A 151 13.79 -5.34 -9.09
C MET A 151 13.42 -3.92 -8.70
N LEU A 152 14.38 -3.11 -8.26
CA LEU A 152 14.11 -1.70 -8.02
C LEU A 152 14.01 -0.96 -9.37
N SER A 153 12.87 -1.17 -10.05
CA SER A 153 12.46 -0.52 -11.28
C SER A 153 11.05 0.07 -11.12
N LEU A 154 10.56 0.78 -12.14
CA LEU A 154 9.30 1.50 -12.07
C LEU A 154 8.09 0.59 -11.78
N ASP A 155 7.88 -0.47 -12.57
CA ASP A 155 6.68 -1.31 -12.45
C ASP A 155 6.53 -1.96 -11.06
N PRO A 156 7.53 -2.69 -10.52
CA PRO A 156 7.39 -3.37 -9.23
C PRO A 156 7.25 -2.38 -8.07
N LEU A 157 7.92 -1.22 -8.17
CA LEU A 157 7.83 -0.19 -7.14
C LEU A 157 6.45 0.49 -7.15
N MET A 158 5.92 0.80 -8.33
CA MET A 158 4.60 1.40 -8.50
C MET A 158 3.51 0.49 -7.93
N GLU A 159 3.59 -0.80 -8.19
CA GLU A 159 2.63 -1.77 -7.66
C GLU A 159 2.66 -1.86 -6.13
N ARG A 160 3.85 -1.97 -5.53
CA ARG A 160 4.00 -1.97 -4.07
C ARG A 160 3.49 -0.67 -3.46
N ALA A 161 3.72 0.47 -4.11
CA ALA A 161 3.22 1.77 -3.69
C ALA A 161 1.69 1.84 -3.73
N VAL A 162 1.07 1.34 -4.80
CA VAL A 162 -0.41 1.29 -4.94
C VAL A 162 -1.03 0.37 -3.91
N LYS A 163 -0.45 -0.81 -3.67
CA LYS A 163 -0.92 -1.74 -2.63
C LYS A 163 -0.86 -1.06 -1.25
N LEU A 164 0.28 -0.49 -0.89
CA LEU A 164 0.46 0.21 0.38
C LEU A 164 -0.50 1.41 0.52
N TYR A 165 -0.74 2.16 -0.57
CA TYR A 165 -1.74 3.23 -0.60
C TYR A 165 -3.13 2.69 -0.28
N ASN A 166 -3.59 1.68 -1.02
CA ASN A 166 -4.95 1.16 -0.89
C ASN A 166 -5.21 0.62 0.53
N ASP A 167 -4.25 -0.13 1.09
CA ASP A 167 -4.31 -0.69 2.43
C ASP A 167 -4.39 0.38 3.54
N ASN A 168 -3.87 1.58 3.27
CA ASN A 168 -3.74 2.66 4.27
C ASN A 168 -4.50 3.95 3.93
N SER A 169 -5.29 3.97 2.85
CA SER A 169 -5.92 5.18 2.30
C SER A 169 -6.94 5.86 3.24
N ASN A 170 -7.44 5.15 4.24
CA ASN A 170 -8.40 5.64 5.23
C ASN A 170 -7.70 6.25 6.45
N VAL A 171 -7.29 7.51 6.32
CA VAL A 171 -6.61 8.26 7.38
C VAL A 171 -7.63 8.88 8.35
N SER A 172 -7.53 8.48 9.62
CA SER A 172 -8.29 9.08 10.73
C SER A 172 -7.42 9.51 11.91
N ASN A 173 -6.12 9.15 11.91
CA ASN A 173 -5.17 9.51 12.96
C ASN A 173 -3.75 9.73 12.44
N LEU A 174 -2.86 10.20 13.32
CA LEU A 174 -1.47 10.56 12.98
C LEU A 174 -0.64 9.35 12.53
N ASP A 175 -0.85 8.17 13.10
CA ASP A 175 -0.09 6.98 12.73
C ASP A 175 -0.48 6.50 11.32
N GLN A 176 -1.78 6.53 10.99
CA GLN A 176 -2.28 6.30 9.64
C GLN A 176 -1.73 7.33 8.64
N ALA A 177 -1.59 8.60 9.05
CA ALA A 177 -0.97 9.62 8.21
C ALA A 177 0.51 9.32 7.91
N LYS A 178 1.26 8.71 8.85
CA LYS A 178 2.64 8.28 8.60
C LYS A 178 2.73 7.19 7.53
N PHE A 179 1.77 6.26 7.47
CA PHE A 179 1.71 5.29 6.37
C PHE A 179 1.54 5.98 5.01
N ILE A 180 0.70 7.01 4.93
CA ILE A 180 0.57 7.79 3.69
C ILE A 180 1.87 8.50 3.32
N VAL A 181 2.66 8.96 4.30
CA VAL A 181 3.98 9.54 4.04
C VAL A 181 4.95 8.49 3.48
N GLU A 182 4.93 7.26 3.99
CA GLU A 182 5.72 6.16 3.42
C GLU A 182 5.28 5.85 1.98
N THR A 183 3.98 5.80 1.73
CA THR A 183 3.45 5.64 0.38
C THR A 183 3.86 6.80 -0.55
N LEU A 184 3.83 8.04 -0.08
CA LEU A 184 4.26 9.21 -0.84
C LEU A 184 5.74 9.12 -1.23
N LYS A 185 6.60 8.64 -0.32
CA LYS A 185 8.03 8.40 -0.62
C LYS A 185 8.21 7.43 -1.79
N LEU A 186 7.41 6.36 -1.83
CA LEU A 186 7.47 5.38 -2.92
C LEU A 186 7.04 6.00 -4.25
N PHE A 187 5.93 6.74 -4.29
CA PHE A 187 5.49 7.40 -5.53
C PHE A 187 6.45 8.49 -6.02
N VAL A 188 7.08 9.23 -5.11
CA VAL A 188 8.18 10.16 -5.46
C VAL A 188 9.36 9.40 -6.08
N LYS A 189 9.71 8.22 -5.55
CA LYS A 189 10.76 7.40 -6.18
C LYS A 189 10.33 6.84 -7.54
N CYS A 190 9.06 6.44 -7.71
CA CYS A 190 8.52 6.09 -9.02
C CYS A 190 8.67 7.25 -10.01
N ASN A 191 8.30 8.48 -9.62
CA ASN A 191 8.43 9.65 -10.49
C ASN A 191 9.88 9.90 -10.94
N LYS A 192 10.84 9.69 -10.04
CA LYS A 192 12.28 9.80 -10.39
C LYS A 192 12.72 8.73 -11.37
N LEU A 193 12.34 7.47 -11.15
CA LEU A 193 12.67 6.37 -12.05
C LEU A 193 12.05 6.59 -13.44
N ASP A 194 10.79 7.04 -13.48
CA ASP A 194 10.06 7.36 -14.70
C ASP A 194 10.78 8.45 -15.52
N LEU A 195 11.17 9.54 -14.87
CA LEU A 195 11.94 10.63 -15.48
C LEU A 195 13.33 10.20 -15.96
N GLU A 196 14.01 9.32 -15.22
CA GLU A 196 15.31 8.75 -15.60
C GLU A 196 15.18 7.83 -16.85
N GLU A 197 14.08 7.09 -16.98
CA GLU A 197 13.83 6.19 -18.11
C GLU A 197 13.30 6.92 -19.36
N HIS A 198 12.65 8.07 -19.20
CA HIS A 198 11.89 8.76 -20.26
C HIS A 198 12.31 10.24 -20.41
N GLU A 199 13.61 10.52 -20.60
CA GLU A 199 14.15 11.90 -20.61
C GLU A 199 13.48 12.86 -21.62
N ASN A 200 12.90 12.36 -22.71
CA ASN A 200 12.38 13.17 -23.82
C ASN A 200 10.89 12.98 -24.13
N HIS A 201 10.15 12.19 -23.36
CA HIS A 201 8.73 11.92 -23.61
C HIS A 201 7.99 11.60 -22.32
N THR A 202 6.71 11.93 -22.25
CA THR A 202 5.88 11.62 -21.09
C THR A 202 5.41 10.16 -21.16
N SER A 203 5.76 9.35 -20.16
CA SER A 203 5.38 7.94 -20.10
C SER A 203 3.87 7.76 -19.84
N ALA A 204 3.37 6.54 -20.11
CA ALA A 204 2.01 6.18 -19.74
C ALA A 204 1.79 6.09 -18.22
N TYR A 205 2.85 5.98 -17.42
CA TYR A 205 2.79 5.93 -15.95
C TYR A 205 2.73 7.31 -15.31
N ARG A 206 3.41 8.30 -15.91
CA ARG A 206 3.57 9.65 -15.35
C ARG A 206 2.25 10.27 -14.84
N PRO A 207 1.12 10.22 -15.58
CA PRO A 207 -0.14 10.75 -15.07
C PRO A 207 -0.62 10.07 -13.79
N LYS A 208 -0.51 8.74 -13.71
CA LYS A 208 -0.92 7.96 -12.53
C LYS A 208 -0.02 8.23 -11.34
N ILE A 209 1.29 8.33 -11.57
CA ILE A 209 2.24 8.67 -10.50
C ILE A 209 1.88 10.03 -9.89
N LEU A 210 1.69 11.06 -10.73
CA LEU A 210 1.31 12.40 -10.26
C LEU A 210 -0.07 12.40 -9.57
N MET A 211 -1.04 11.65 -10.08
CA MET A 211 -2.34 11.46 -9.43
C MET A 211 -2.18 10.92 -8.01
N TYR A 212 -1.39 9.86 -7.81
CA TYR A 212 -1.16 9.28 -6.48
C TYR A 212 -0.38 10.22 -5.56
N ILE A 213 0.62 10.96 -6.07
CA ILE A 213 1.32 12.00 -5.31
C ILE A 213 0.32 13.07 -4.82
N ALA A 214 -0.60 13.52 -5.69
CA ALA A 214 -1.63 14.48 -5.33
C ALA A 214 -2.58 13.93 -4.25
N LEU A 215 -3.04 12.68 -4.41
CA LEU A 215 -3.90 12.00 -3.43
C LEU A 215 -3.22 11.86 -2.07
N CYS A 216 -1.95 11.45 -2.03
CA CYS A 216 -1.16 11.38 -0.80
C CYS A 216 -1.07 12.75 -0.12
N ASN A 217 -0.74 13.81 -0.87
CA ASN A 217 -0.67 15.17 -0.34
C ASN A 217 -2.02 15.64 0.23
N TYR A 218 -3.13 15.34 -0.45
CA TYR A 218 -4.47 15.63 0.05
C TYR A 218 -4.73 14.92 1.38
N LYS A 219 -4.40 13.62 1.48
CA LYS A 219 -4.61 12.79 2.68
C LYS A 219 -3.78 13.22 3.89
N ILE A 220 -2.61 13.83 3.68
CA ILE A 220 -1.79 14.42 4.75
C ILE A 220 -2.02 15.93 4.95
N ASN A 221 -3.09 16.47 4.34
CA ASN A 221 -3.55 17.85 4.47
C ASN A 221 -2.61 18.93 3.86
N ASN A 222 -1.79 18.55 2.88
CA ASN A 222 -1.02 19.48 2.04
C ASN A 222 -1.87 19.94 0.85
N ILE A 223 -2.94 20.68 1.13
CA ILE A 223 -4.01 20.94 0.15
C ILE A 223 -3.54 21.71 -1.10
N ASP A 224 -2.79 22.81 -0.92
CA ASP A 224 -2.26 23.60 -2.06
C ASP A 224 -1.39 22.74 -2.99
N ARG A 225 -0.51 21.92 -2.40
CA ARG A 225 0.38 21.02 -3.13
C ARG A 225 -0.42 19.93 -3.86
N ALA A 226 -1.41 19.35 -3.19
CA ALA A 226 -2.29 18.35 -3.80
C ALA A 226 -3.02 18.91 -5.03
N TYR A 227 -3.56 20.13 -4.92
CA TYR A 227 -4.27 20.80 -6.02
C TYR A 227 -3.36 21.02 -7.23
N LYS A 228 -2.19 21.62 -7.00
CA LYS A 228 -1.23 21.95 -8.07
C LYS A 228 -0.66 20.71 -8.74
N ILE A 229 -0.37 19.65 -7.98
CA ILE A 229 0.09 18.37 -8.56
C ILE A 229 -1.04 17.68 -9.33
N ALA A 230 -2.30 17.79 -8.88
CA ALA A 230 -3.45 17.28 -9.63
C ALA A 230 -3.60 17.99 -10.99
N GLN A 231 -3.36 19.30 -11.04
CA GLN A 231 -3.33 20.06 -12.31
C GLN A 231 -2.19 19.58 -13.22
N LYS A 232 -0.97 19.39 -12.69
CA LYS A 232 0.14 18.76 -13.44
C LYS A 232 -0.23 17.38 -13.97
N ALA A 233 -0.97 16.58 -13.21
CA ALA A 233 -1.39 15.25 -13.63
C ALA A 233 -2.33 15.32 -14.85
N LEU A 234 -3.23 16.31 -14.94
CA LEU A 234 -4.07 16.51 -16.14
C LEU A 234 -3.25 16.88 -17.38
N ASP A 235 -2.24 17.73 -17.22
CA ASP A 235 -1.33 18.09 -18.31
C ASP A 235 -0.54 16.87 -18.79
N ALA A 236 -0.02 16.06 -17.84
CA ALA A 236 0.66 14.82 -18.16
C ALA A 236 -0.21 13.83 -18.92
N ILE A 237 -1.54 13.81 -18.72
CA ILE A 237 -2.45 12.98 -19.55
C ILE A 237 -2.42 13.45 -21.01
N ASN A 238 -2.46 14.76 -21.23
CA ASN A 238 -2.43 15.32 -22.59
C ASN A 238 -1.11 14.98 -23.27
N GLU A 239 0.01 15.13 -22.56
CA GLU A 239 1.35 14.79 -23.04
C GLU A 239 1.49 13.29 -23.33
N ALA A 240 1.09 12.42 -22.39
CA ALA A 240 1.16 10.96 -22.56
C ALA A 240 0.35 10.47 -23.76
N ILE A 241 -0.82 11.07 -24.03
CA ILE A 241 -1.65 10.74 -25.19
C ILE A 241 -0.99 11.24 -26.48
N SER A 242 -0.40 12.44 -26.45
CA SER A 242 0.30 13.02 -27.60
C SER A 242 1.54 12.22 -27.99
N ASP A 243 2.31 11.75 -27.00
CA ASP A 243 3.55 11.00 -27.20
C ASP A 243 3.30 9.50 -27.47
N SER A 244 2.08 9.02 -27.19
CA SER A 244 1.72 7.60 -27.34
C SER A 244 1.63 7.19 -28.81
N PRO A 245 2.28 6.08 -29.22
CA PRO A 245 2.08 5.49 -30.55
C PRO A 245 0.70 4.82 -30.70
N LEU A 246 -0.01 4.61 -29.59
CA LEU A 246 -1.34 4.01 -29.55
C LEU A 246 -2.40 5.11 -29.60
N ILE A 247 -3.33 4.99 -30.55
CA ILE A 247 -4.46 5.91 -30.73
C ILE A 247 -5.69 5.37 -29.98
N GLY A 248 -6.45 6.26 -29.34
CA GLY A 248 -7.77 5.93 -28.79
C GLY A 248 -7.75 5.34 -27.38
N ILE A 249 -6.66 5.45 -26.63
CA ILE A 249 -6.65 5.12 -25.21
C ILE A 249 -7.54 6.12 -24.47
N PRO A 250 -8.59 5.67 -23.75
CA PRO A 250 -9.46 6.56 -22.99
C PRO A 250 -8.69 7.30 -21.89
N ARG A 251 -8.98 8.59 -21.69
CA ARG A 251 -8.35 9.41 -20.64
C ARG A 251 -8.58 8.87 -19.23
N SER A 252 -9.70 8.17 -19.01
CA SER A 252 -9.99 7.45 -17.75
C SER A 252 -8.96 6.36 -17.43
N TYR A 253 -8.30 5.78 -18.44
CA TYR A 253 -7.20 4.82 -18.24
C TYR A 253 -6.05 5.44 -17.46
N TYR A 254 -5.81 6.74 -17.63
CA TYR A 254 -4.77 7.50 -16.94
C TYR A 254 -5.22 8.09 -15.60
N GLY A 255 -6.48 7.87 -15.20
CA GLY A 255 -7.02 8.33 -13.90
C GLY A 255 -7.70 9.70 -13.93
N GLU A 256 -8.05 10.23 -15.11
CA GLU A 256 -8.67 11.57 -15.25
C GLU A 256 -9.87 11.79 -14.31
N GLU A 257 -10.76 10.80 -14.18
CA GLU A 257 -11.95 10.92 -13.32
C GLU A 257 -11.56 11.14 -11.85
N THR A 258 -10.57 10.42 -11.36
CA THR A 258 -10.07 10.57 -9.98
C THR A 258 -9.41 11.93 -9.78
N ILE A 259 -8.64 12.39 -10.76
CA ILE A 259 -7.96 13.70 -10.71
C ILE A 259 -8.99 14.84 -10.69
N ASN A 260 -9.97 14.81 -11.59
CA ASN A 260 -11.04 15.81 -11.66
C ASN A 260 -11.89 15.82 -10.39
N ASN A 261 -12.19 14.65 -9.83
CA ASN A 261 -12.89 14.55 -8.56
C ASN A 261 -12.08 15.17 -7.41
N LEU A 262 -10.76 14.94 -7.35
CA LEU A 262 -9.89 15.54 -6.35
C LEU A 262 -9.88 17.07 -6.46
N ILE A 263 -9.67 17.60 -7.68
CA ILE A 263 -9.69 19.04 -7.98
C ILE A 263 -11.02 19.65 -7.51
N SER A 264 -12.14 19.07 -7.92
CA SER A 264 -13.48 19.53 -7.55
C SER A 264 -13.70 19.51 -6.04
N VAL A 265 -13.26 18.47 -5.33
CA VAL A 265 -13.35 18.41 -3.87
C VAL A 265 -12.54 19.54 -3.22
N ILE A 266 -11.34 19.82 -3.72
CA ILE A 266 -10.48 20.86 -3.19
C ILE A 266 -11.08 22.25 -3.45
N GLU A 267 -11.54 22.53 -4.67
CA GLU A 267 -12.17 23.82 -5.02
C GLU A 267 -13.43 24.08 -4.20
N ASN A 268 -14.24 23.06 -3.95
CA ASN A 268 -15.50 23.22 -3.22
C ASN A 268 -15.31 23.35 -1.70
N LYS A 269 -14.30 22.69 -1.11
CA LYS A 269 -14.15 22.61 0.36
C LYS A 269 -12.99 23.40 0.92
N TYR A 270 -11.96 23.66 0.11
CA TYR A 270 -10.67 24.16 0.57
C TYR A 270 -10.12 25.29 -0.31
N LEU A 271 -11.00 26.03 -1.01
CA LEU A 271 -10.61 27.13 -1.88
C LEU A 271 -9.66 28.14 -1.20
N ASN A 272 -9.92 28.46 0.07
CA ASN A 272 -9.10 29.39 0.87
C ASN A 272 -7.71 28.85 1.22
N SER A 273 -7.48 27.55 1.04
CA SER A 273 -6.19 26.91 1.29
C SER A 273 -5.30 26.86 0.03
N ILE A 274 -5.80 27.33 -1.11
CA ILE A 274 -5.06 27.37 -2.38
C ILE A 274 -4.41 28.74 -2.53
N ASN A 275 -3.11 28.75 -2.80
CA ASN A 275 -2.38 29.96 -3.12
C ASN A 275 -2.50 30.26 -4.62
N GLY A 276 -3.48 31.09 -4.98
CA GLY A 276 -3.79 31.47 -6.36
C GLY A 276 -2.71 32.29 -7.08
N ASP A 277 -1.71 32.81 -6.36
CA ASP A 277 -0.64 33.62 -6.95
C ASP A 277 0.53 32.75 -7.48
N SER A 278 0.61 31.48 -7.07
CA SER A 278 1.70 30.58 -7.44
C SER A 278 1.27 29.62 -8.55
N ASN A 279 2.03 29.62 -9.64
CA ASN A 279 1.78 28.76 -10.79
C ASN A 279 2.03 27.29 -10.42
N TYR A 280 1.11 26.40 -10.78
CA TYR A 280 1.23 24.99 -10.48
C TYR A 280 2.46 24.34 -11.13
N TYR A 281 2.96 24.87 -12.25
CA TYR A 281 4.20 24.40 -12.88
C TYR A 281 5.44 24.48 -11.96
N GLU A 282 5.46 25.43 -11.01
CA GLU A 282 6.60 25.70 -10.12
C GLU A 282 6.70 24.71 -8.94
N ILE A 283 5.66 23.91 -8.68
CA ILE A 283 5.68 22.93 -7.59
C ILE A 283 6.54 21.73 -8.00
N ASP A 284 7.62 21.46 -7.28
CA ASP A 284 8.40 20.22 -7.47
C ASP A 284 7.65 19.00 -6.88
N GLU A 285 7.10 18.15 -7.72
CA GLU A 285 6.39 16.93 -7.30
C GLU A 285 7.25 15.94 -6.50
N ASN A 286 8.58 16.09 -6.50
CA ASN A 286 9.51 15.20 -5.80
C ASN A 286 9.78 15.60 -4.34
N ILE A 287 9.26 16.74 -3.89
CA ILE A 287 9.42 17.17 -2.50
C ILE A 287 8.32 16.53 -1.64
N ILE A 288 8.77 15.89 -0.56
CA ILE A 288 7.91 15.34 0.48
C ILE A 288 7.80 16.38 1.60
N ASP A 289 6.65 17.04 1.70
CA ASP A 289 6.37 18.01 2.75
C ASP A 289 5.61 17.35 3.90
N THR A 290 6.25 17.23 5.07
CA THR A 290 5.63 16.71 6.30
C THR A 290 5.34 17.81 7.32
N THR A 291 5.53 19.08 6.97
CA THR A 291 5.50 20.22 7.90
C THR A 291 4.22 20.27 8.73
N PHE A 292 3.07 19.97 8.12
CA PHE A 292 1.79 19.94 8.83
C PHE A 292 1.73 18.82 9.89
N LEU A 293 2.18 17.61 9.55
CA LEU A 293 2.22 16.47 10.47
C LEU A 293 3.23 16.69 11.60
N ASP A 294 4.36 17.32 11.28
CA ASP A 294 5.41 17.66 12.26
C ASP A 294 4.90 18.70 13.28
N LYS A 295 4.09 19.67 12.85
CA LYS A 295 3.39 20.60 13.75
C LYS A 295 2.36 19.90 14.64
N LEU A 296 1.64 18.90 14.12
CA LEU A 296 0.69 18.13 14.91
C LEU A 296 1.38 17.27 15.98
N SER A 297 2.49 16.62 15.62
CA SER A 297 3.25 15.76 16.54
C SER A 297 3.93 16.58 17.65
N THR A 298 4.48 17.75 17.32
CA THR A 298 5.02 18.69 18.31
C THR A 298 3.95 19.33 19.17
N SER A 299 2.74 19.58 18.65
CA SER A 299 1.60 20.08 19.44
C SER A 299 1.09 19.06 20.45
N ASN A 300 1.11 17.77 20.11
CA ASN A 300 0.76 16.69 21.05
C ASN A 300 1.82 16.51 22.15
N ASN A 301 3.11 16.70 21.83
CA ASN A 301 4.19 16.60 22.83
C ASN A 301 4.35 17.85 23.71
N SER A 302 3.83 19.02 23.27
CA SER A 302 3.92 20.29 24.01
C SER A 302 2.62 20.71 24.72
N ARG A 303 1.56 19.91 24.64
CA ARG A 303 0.29 20.13 25.38
C ARG A 303 -0.18 18.89 26.16
N VAL A 304 0.67 18.40 27.04
CA VAL A 304 0.20 17.92 28.35
C VAL A 304 0.43 19.05 29.38
N ASN A 305 -0.11 20.23 29.08
CA ASN A 305 -0.65 21.06 30.14
C ASN A 305 -2.13 20.70 30.14
N ASP A 306 -2.58 19.94 31.14
CA ASP A 306 -3.99 19.65 31.36
C ASP A 306 -4.78 20.94 31.15
N ILE A 307 -5.55 21.01 30.04
CA ILE A 307 -6.57 22.03 29.93
C ILE A 307 -7.56 21.67 31.03
N SER A 308 -7.53 22.43 32.12
CA SER A 308 -8.31 22.07 33.30
C SER A 308 -9.78 22.00 32.92
N LYS A 309 -10.52 21.03 33.49
CA LYS A 309 -11.96 20.89 33.26
C LYS A 309 -12.70 22.20 33.55
N GLU A 310 -12.17 22.99 34.48
CA GLU A 310 -12.65 24.32 34.83
C GLU A 310 -12.51 25.33 33.69
N PHE A 311 -11.41 25.28 32.93
CA PHE A 311 -11.21 26.16 31.77
C PHE A 311 -12.13 25.79 30.59
N ILE A 312 -12.27 24.49 30.31
CA ILE A 312 -13.20 23.99 29.28
C ILE A 312 -14.64 24.39 29.65
N LYS A 313 -15.02 24.21 30.92
CA LYS A 313 -16.32 24.64 31.42
C LYS A 313 -16.52 26.16 31.29
N ALA A 314 -15.52 26.96 31.62
CA ALA A 314 -15.58 28.40 31.47
C ALA A 314 -15.77 28.84 30.00
N LEU A 315 -15.15 28.15 29.05
CA LEU A 315 -15.33 28.40 27.62
C LEU A 315 -16.74 28.01 27.13
N ILE A 316 -17.24 26.85 27.55
CA ILE A 316 -18.62 26.41 27.25
C ILE A 316 -19.64 27.42 27.79
N ASP A 317 -19.42 27.93 29.02
CA ASP A 317 -20.27 28.94 29.64
C ASP A 317 -20.19 30.28 28.91
N ALA A 318 -19.01 30.68 28.44
CA ALA A 318 -18.83 31.89 27.65
C ALA A 318 -19.56 31.81 26.30
N ILE A 319 -19.44 30.69 25.58
CA ILE A 319 -20.18 30.44 24.33
C ILE A 319 -21.69 30.48 24.58
N SER A 320 -22.16 29.85 25.66
CA SER A 320 -23.58 29.82 26.02
C SER A 320 -24.14 31.21 26.35
N LYS A 321 -23.32 32.09 26.97
CA LYS A 321 -23.69 33.50 27.19
C LYS A 321 -23.80 34.27 25.87
N ILE A 322 -22.87 34.08 24.95
CA ILE A 322 -22.88 34.72 23.63
C ILE A 322 -24.11 34.28 22.82
N GLN A 323 -24.45 32.99 22.83
CA GLN A 323 -25.66 32.47 22.18
C GLN A 323 -26.95 33.10 22.75
N ASN A 324 -27.02 33.28 24.07
CA ASN A 324 -28.15 33.94 24.71
C ASN A 324 -28.28 35.41 24.28
N GLU A 325 -27.17 36.13 24.13
CA GLU A 325 -27.19 37.51 23.64
C GLU A 325 -27.60 37.61 22.16
N PHE A 326 -27.10 36.73 21.28
CA PHE A 326 -27.57 36.67 19.89
C PHE A 326 -29.06 36.37 19.79
N THR A 327 -29.57 35.48 20.64
CA THR A 327 -31.00 35.16 20.71
C THR A 327 -31.83 36.37 21.15
N LYS A 328 -31.34 37.17 22.11
CA LYS A 328 -32.01 38.41 22.54
C LYS A 328 -31.97 39.49 21.47
N ILE A 329 -30.84 39.67 20.78
CA ILE A 329 -30.67 40.64 19.70
C ILE A 329 -31.56 40.28 18.51
N GLY A 330 -31.61 39.01 18.10
CA GLY A 330 -32.49 38.53 17.03
C GLY A 330 -33.98 38.74 17.35
N LYS A 331 -34.38 38.51 18.62
CA LYS A 331 -35.76 38.81 19.08
C LYS A 331 -36.08 40.31 19.09
N ARG A 332 -35.11 41.17 19.41
CA ARG A 332 -35.29 42.64 19.43
C ARG A 332 -35.32 43.27 18.04
N ASN A 333 -34.51 42.76 17.12
CA ASN A 333 -34.32 43.35 15.79
C ASN A 333 -35.18 42.67 14.70
N GLY A 334 -35.95 41.63 15.04
CA GLY A 334 -36.75 40.86 14.08
C GLY A 334 -35.94 39.90 13.20
N ASP A 335 -34.61 39.91 13.31
CA ASP A 335 -33.70 39.10 12.50
C ASP A 335 -33.44 37.72 13.13
N SER A 336 -34.51 36.92 13.19
CA SER A 336 -34.47 35.60 13.80
C SER A 336 -33.62 34.60 13.01
N ALA A 337 -33.50 34.79 11.69
CA ALA A 337 -32.73 33.91 10.81
C ALA A 337 -31.22 34.04 11.05
N LEU A 338 -30.70 35.27 11.16
CA LEU A 338 -29.30 35.50 11.46
C LEU A 338 -28.92 35.00 12.87
N ALA A 339 -29.81 35.17 13.85
CA ALA A 339 -29.61 34.66 15.21
C ALA A 339 -29.56 33.11 15.25
N ILE A 340 -30.41 32.43 14.49
CA ILE A 340 -30.39 30.96 14.38
C ILE A 340 -29.07 30.48 13.75
N LYS A 341 -28.65 31.10 12.65
CA LYS A 341 -27.41 30.75 11.94
C LYS A 341 -26.17 30.91 12.85
N ASN A 342 -26.09 32.04 13.57
CA ASN A 342 -24.98 32.30 14.49
C ASN A 342 -24.99 31.32 15.68
N ASN A 343 -26.16 30.97 16.21
CA ASN A 343 -26.28 29.99 17.28
C ASN A 343 -25.84 28.59 16.85
N GLN A 344 -26.20 28.15 15.63
CA GLN A 344 -25.76 26.87 15.08
C GLN A 344 -24.23 26.80 14.91
N MET A 345 -23.61 27.88 14.42
CA MET A 345 -22.16 27.97 14.31
C MET A 345 -21.47 27.87 15.67
N LEU A 346 -22.00 28.55 16.70
CA LEU A 346 -21.48 28.50 18.06
C LEU A 346 -21.66 27.11 18.72
N GLU A 347 -22.73 26.39 18.40
CA GLU A 347 -22.91 25.00 18.86
C GLU A 347 -21.83 24.06 18.30
N MET A 348 -21.38 24.25 17.05
CA MET A 348 -20.31 23.41 16.49
C MET A 348 -19.00 23.53 17.30
N TYR A 349 -18.66 24.73 17.77
CA TYR A 349 -17.49 24.93 18.64
C TYR A 349 -17.69 24.33 20.02
N LYS A 350 -18.92 24.40 20.57
CA LYS A 350 -19.26 23.81 21.87
C LYS A 350 -19.21 22.27 21.84
N ILE A 351 -19.67 21.65 20.76
CA ILE A 351 -19.55 20.21 20.51
C ILE A 351 -18.08 19.79 20.53
N ALA A 352 -17.20 20.49 19.81
CA ALA A 352 -15.77 20.20 19.81
C ALA A 352 -15.13 20.30 21.21
N LEU A 353 -15.58 21.25 22.05
CA LEU A 353 -15.11 21.41 23.43
C LEU A 353 -15.61 20.32 24.39
N TYR A 354 -16.72 19.63 24.09
CA TYR A 354 -17.17 18.48 24.88
C TYR A 354 -16.30 17.23 24.67
N PHE A 355 -15.54 17.18 23.57
CA PHE A 355 -14.64 16.08 23.22
C PHE A 355 -13.15 16.40 23.45
N ALA A 356 -12.85 17.63 23.88
CA ALA A 356 -11.52 18.07 24.34
C ALA A 356 -11.37 17.80 25.83
#